data_AF-A0A5J4URE8-F1
#
_entry.id   AF-A0A5J4URE8-F1
#
_cell.length_a   1.000
_cell.length_b   1.000
_cell.length_c   1.000
_cell.angle_alpha   90.00
_cell.angle_beta   90.00
_cell.angle_gamma   90.00
#
_symmetry.space_group_name_H-M   'P 1'
#
loop_
_entity.id
_entity.type
_entity.pdbx_description
1 polymer ?
#
loop_
_entity_poly.entity_id
_entity_poly.type
_entity_poly.pdbx_seq_one_letter_code
_entity_poly.pdbx_strand_id
1 'polypeptide(L)'
;LFPSFRRSNQKSRENCVAQYQFLLHIFRILPAYCICDPDLTTYPAAESQKDKLCITDLEHSSKVECPCQNICDPRTGEDECPAYCCSQSEFTEVCVCDTESITYLLQICVMDKKCKFDLVNQLNTTCAFLNTSDPRAGKGQCPAYCIKGQVNASSTCDTESSSYPLAQCQKDQLCITDLISQLAANCPCQITGDPRAGKGQCPVYCTSKDQPNKDCACDIESITSPSKCQQEKQCTASSSSQVPQDSCTCIESNQPQGCKCPNDPQLLVGISKERCECRSSGDPRANGICPAY
;
A
#
# COMPACT_ATOMS: atom_id res chain seq x y z
N LEU A 1 56.55 54.81 -26.57
CA LEU A 1 57.13 53.72 -27.38
C LEU A 1 56.82 52.40 -26.67
N PHE A 2 55.92 51.60 -27.25
CA PHE A 2 55.51 50.28 -26.78
C PHE A 2 56.67 49.26 -26.78
N PRO A 3 56.57 48.19 -25.97
CA PRO A 3 56.37 46.89 -26.60
C PRO A 3 55.27 46.02 -25.98
N SER A 4 54.29 45.68 -26.83
CA SER A 4 53.58 44.41 -27.05
C SER A 4 53.28 43.43 -25.90
N PHE A 5 52.02 43.47 -25.45
CA PHE A 5 51.25 42.33 -24.93
C PHE A 5 50.73 41.48 -26.11
N ARG A 6 51.44 40.42 -26.50
CA ARG A 6 50.94 39.35 -27.39
C ARG A 6 51.54 38.02 -26.94
N ARG A 7 50.86 37.28 -26.06
CA ARG A 7 51.06 35.81 -25.91
C ARG A 7 50.06 35.03 -25.07
N SER A 8 49.03 35.64 -24.46
CA SER A 8 48.07 34.89 -23.61
C SER A 8 46.74 34.49 -24.29
N ASN A 9 46.42 34.99 -25.49
CA ASN A 9 45.09 34.77 -26.11
C ASN A 9 45.00 33.50 -26.99
N GLN A 10 46.11 32.88 -27.34
CA GLN A 10 46.09 31.77 -28.30
C GLN A 10 45.67 30.44 -27.64
N LYS A 11 46.06 30.24 -26.39
CA LYS A 11 45.75 29.02 -25.62
C LYS A 11 44.31 28.97 -25.09
N SER A 12 43.67 30.13 -24.85
CA SER A 12 42.24 30.17 -24.52
C SER A 12 41.35 30.07 -25.77
N ARG A 13 41.80 30.60 -26.93
CA ARG A 13 41.11 30.44 -28.22
C ARG A 13 41.11 28.98 -28.70
N GLU A 14 42.25 28.27 -28.61
CA GLU A 14 42.33 26.83 -28.95
C GLU A 14 41.45 25.96 -28.05
N ASN A 15 41.37 26.28 -26.74
CA ASN A 15 40.47 25.59 -25.81
C ASN A 15 38.99 25.81 -26.15
N CYS A 16 38.62 27.01 -26.63
CA CYS A 16 37.24 27.31 -27.01
C CYS A 16 36.83 26.52 -28.26
N VAL A 17 37.67 26.49 -29.31
CA VAL A 17 37.41 25.76 -30.57
C VAL A 17 37.37 24.24 -30.36
N ALA A 18 38.27 23.69 -29.54
CA ALA A 18 38.32 22.25 -29.25
C ALA A 18 37.17 21.79 -28.34
N GLN A 19 36.76 22.59 -27.34
CA GLN A 19 35.56 22.31 -26.55
C GLN A 19 34.28 22.47 -27.38
N TYR A 20 34.26 23.37 -28.38
CA TYR A 20 33.10 23.59 -29.26
C TYR A 20 32.75 22.36 -30.10
N GLN A 21 33.73 21.75 -30.78
CA GLN A 21 33.48 20.55 -31.59
C GLN A 21 32.99 19.36 -30.75
N PHE A 22 33.43 19.25 -29.49
CA PHE A 22 33.04 18.16 -28.61
C PHE A 22 31.69 18.40 -27.91
N LEU A 23 31.38 19.65 -27.55
CA LEU A 23 30.14 20.01 -26.85
C LEU A 23 28.95 20.24 -27.80
N LEU A 24 29.16 20.69 -29.04
CA LEU A 24 28.07 20.89 -30.01
C LEU A 24 27.48 19.56 -30.52
N HIS A 25 28.33 18.53 -30.69
CA HIS A 25 27.89 17.20 -31.12
C HIS A 25 27.24 16.37 -30.02
N ILE A 26 27.51 16.67 -28.74
CA ILE A 26 27.05 15.84 -27.62
C ILE A 26 26.03 16.56 -26.73
N PHE A 27 26.12 17.88 -26.56
CA PHE A 27 25.35 18.61 -25.54
C PHE A 27 24.62 19.88 -26.01
N ARG A 28 24.94 20.46 -27.19
CA ARG A 28 24.45 21.78 -27.63
C ARG A 28 24.55 22.87 -26.53
N ILE A 29 25.60 22.85 -25.72
CA ILE A 29 25.86 23.88 -24.69
C ILE A 29 27.00 24.78 -25.16
N LEU A 30 26.69 26.08 -25.34
CA LEU A 30 27.68 27.15 -25.42
C LEU A 30 27.90 27.68 -23.99
N PRO A 31 29.11 27.60 -23.44
CA PRO A 31 29.41 28.30 -22.20
C PRO A 31 29.17 29.80 -22.40
N ALA A 32 28.51 30.46 -21.44
CA ALA A 32 28.14 31.89 -21.49
C ALA A 32 29.31 32.88 -21.70
N TYR A 33 30.56 32.39 -21.74
CA TYR A 33 31.78 33.16 -21.96
C TYR A 33 32.36 33.05 -23.38
N CYS A 34 31.70 32.37 -24.33
CA CYS A 34 32.19 32.30 -25.70
C CYS A 34 32.00 33.64 -26.44
N ILE A 35 33.10 34.16 -26.98
CA ILE A 35 33.17 35.42 -27.74
C ILE A 35 33.32 35.06 -29.22
N CYS A 36 32.44 35.60 -30.08
CA CYS A 36 32.54 35.44 -31.53
C CYS A 36 33.86 36.03 -32.04
N ASP A 37 34.73 35.23 -32.66
CA ASP A 37 36.02 35.68 -33.21
C ASP A 37 35.88 36.02 -34.71
N PRO A 38 35.99 37.29 -35.13
CA PRO A 38 35.79 37.69 -36.52
C PRO A 38 36.90 37.20 -37.47
N ASP A 39 38.03 36.74 -36.94
CA ASP A 39 39.17 36.27 -37.74
C ASP A 39 39.12 34.76 -38.05
N LEU A 40 38.09 34.03 -37.58
CA LEU A 40 37.95 32.59 -37.84
C LEU A 40 37.32 32.34 -39.22
N THR A 41 38.09 31.75 -40.13
CA THR A 41 37.62 31.43 -41.50
C THR A 41 36.70 30.22 -41.57
N THR A 42 36.67 29.38 -40.51
CA THR A 42 35.91 28.13 -40.46
C THR A 42 34.55 28.26 -39.78
N TYR A 43 34.28 29.37 -39.10
CA TYR A 43 33.01 29.64 -38.44
C TYR A 43 32.72 31.15 -38.48
N PRO A 44 31.93 31.61 -39.48
CA PRO A 44 31.69 33.02 -39.70
C PRO A 44 31.08 33.71 -38.48
N ALA A 45 31.51 34.95 -38.20
CA ALA A 45 31.01 35.73 -37.07
C ALA A 45 29.47 35.87 -37.06
N ALA A 46 28.84 35.92 -38.24
CA ALA A 46 27.39 35.97 -38.39
C ALA A 46 26.69 34.67 -37.92
N GLU A 47 27.29 33.52 -38.21
CA GLU A 47 26.78 32.20 -37.78
C GLU A 47 26.97 32.02 -36.26
N SER A 48 28.10 32.48 -35.72
CA SER A 48 28.35 32.52 -34.28
C SER A 48 27.38 33.41 -33.50
N GLN A 49 27.03 34.58 -34.04
CA GLN A 49 26.05 35.48 -33.43
C GLN A 49 24.64 34.88 -33.46
N LYS A 50 24.30 34.20 -34.56
CA LYS A 50 23.03 33.48 -34.72
C LYS A 50 22.90 32.36 -33.69
N ASP A 51 23.91 31.51 -33.55
CA ASP A 51 23.89 30.41 -32.56
C ASP A 51 23.85 30.93 -31.11
N LYS A 52 24.50 32.07 -30.84
CA LYS A 52 24.41 32.74 -29.53
C LYS A 52 22.98 33.18 -29.21
N LEU A 53 22.27 33.77 -30.18
CA LEU A 53 20.87 34.18 -30.02
C LEU A 53 19.96 32.97 -29.75
N CYS A 54 20.15 31.86 -30.47
CA CYS A 54 19.40 30.63 -30.26
C CYS A 54 19.59 29.98 -28.88
N ILE A 55 20.57 30.43 -28.09
CA ILE A 55 20.88 29.91 -26.77
C ILE A 55 20.50 30.92 -25.67
N THR A 56 20.63 32.22 -25.93
CA THR A 56 20.33 33.26 -24.94
C THR A 56 18.92 33.83 -25.03
N ASP A 57 18.27 33.75 -26.18
CA ASP A 57 16.98 34.39 -26.45
C ASP A 57 16.11 33.58 -27.43
N LEU A 58 15.94 32.30 -27.10
CA LEU A 58 15.20 31.36 -27.93
C LEU A 58 13.70 31.72 -28.04
N GLU A 59 13.08 32.22 -26.98
CA GLU A 59 11.64 32.54 -26.90
C GLU A 59 11.19 33.62 -27.90
N HIS A 60 12.09 34.51 -28.32
CA HIS A 60 11.81 35.57 -29.29
C HIS A 60 12.38 35.27 -30.70
N SER A 61 12.93 34.07 -30.91
CA SER A 61 13.56 33.67 -32.17
C SER A 61 12.64 32.82 -33.03
N SER A 62 12.62 33.03 -34.36
CA SER A 62 11.81 32.23 -35.28
C SER A 62 12.40 30.83 -35.54
N LYS A 63 11.60 29.86 -36.02
CA LYS A 63 12.10 28.54 -36.47
C LYS A 63 13.12 28.62 -37.61
N VAL A 64 13.01 29.64 -38.46
CA VAL A 64 13.93 29.86 -39.60
C VAL A 64 15.31 30.28 -39.11
N GLU A 65 15.35 31.03 -38.01
CA GLU A 65 16.59 31.48 -37.37
C GLU A 65 17.13 30.42 -36.42
N CYS A 66 16.29 29.82 -35.58
CA CYS A 66 16.70 28.82 -34.61
C CYS A 66 15.86 27.56 -34.81
N PRO A 67 16.45 26.46 -35.34
CA PRO A 67 15.76 25.18 -35.45
C PRO A 67 15.15 24.77 -34.11
N CYS A 68 13.99 24.12 -34.15
CA CYS A 68 13.31 23.67 -32.95
C CYS A 68 14.23 22.81 -32.09
N GLN A 69 14.25 23.08 -30.81
CA GLN A 69 14.92 22.25 -29.84
C GLN A 69 14.09 20.99 -29.61
N ASN A 70 14.80 19.88 -29.50
CA ASN A 70 14.21 18.59 -29.22
C ASN A 70 14.06 18.29 -27.72
N ILE A 71 14.48 19.22 -26.87
CA ILE A 71 14.32 19.19 -25.42
C ILE A 71 13.57 20.47 -25.03
N CYS A 72 12.24 20.38 -24.91
CA CYS A 72 11.44 21.43 -24.30
C CYS A 72 11.59 22.81 -24.95
N ASP A 73 11.48 22.89 -26.27
CA ASP A 73 11.50 24.19 -26.95
C ASP A 73 10.39 25.09 -26.38
N PRO A 74 10.70 26.22 -25.74
CA PRO A 74 9.71 27.07 -25.09
C PRO A 74 8.72 27.72 -26.08
N ARG A 75 8.99 27.64 -27.38
CA ARG A 75 8.11 28.14 -28.45
C ARG A 75 7.01 27.13 -28.85
N THR A 76 6.56 26.29 -27.91
CA THR A 76 5.47 25.33 -28.20
C THR A 76 4.13 26.04 -28.37
N GLY A 77 3.48 25.89 -29.52
CA GLY A 77 2.10 26.37 -29.78
C GLY A 77 1.95 27.02 -31.15
N GLU A 78 0.84 26.73 -31.83
CA GLU A 78 0.41 27.26 -33.15
C GLU A 78 1.53 27.50 -34.19
N ASP A 79 2.10 26.39 -34.68
CA ASP A 79 2.90 26.28 -35.92
C ASP A 79 4.41 26.62 -35.88
N GLU A 80 4.98 27.02 -34.75
CA GLU A 80 6.44 27.28 -34.69
C GLU A 80 7.29 26.03 -34.39
N CYS A 81 6.97 25.26 -33.34
CA CYS A 81 7.69 24.03 -32.98
C CYS A 81 6.78 22.94 -32.40
N PRO A 82 7.06 21.64 -32.67
CA PRO A 82 6.31 20.55 -32.05
C PRO A 82 6.45 20.58 -30.52
N ALA A 83 5.35 20.32 -29.82
CA ALA A 83 5.37 20.20 -28.37
C ALA A 83 5.98 18.85 -27.98
N TYR A 84 7.29 18.80 -27.74
CA TYR A 84 7.96 17.56 -27.34
C TYR A 84 7.72 17.22 -25.87
N CYS A 85 7.57 15.94 -25.57
CA CYS A 85 7.46 15.49 -24.19
C CYS A 85 8.81 15.60 -23.48
N CYS A 86 8.86 16.44 -22.45
CA CYS A 86 10.08 16.82 -21.73
C CYS A 86 10.53 15.83 -20.66
N SER A 87 9.55 15.29 -19.93
CA SER A 87 9.75 14.46 -18.75
C SER A 87 8.45 13.77 -18.37
N GLN A 88 8.53 12.80 -17.46
CA GLN A 88 7.36 12.13 -16.90
C GLN A 88 6.41 13.11 -16.16
N SER A 89 6.96 14.13 -15.50
CA SER A 89 6.21 15.12 -14.72
C SER A 89 5.43 16.12 -15.58
N GLU A 90 5.82 16.35 -16.83
CA GLU A 90 5.28 17.42 -17.69
C GLU A 90 4.48 16.90 -18.90
N PHE A 91 4.11 15.62 -18.88
CA PHE A 91 3.32 15.03 -19.96
C PHE A 91 1.96 15.71 -20.17
N THR A 92 1.70 16.07 -21.42
CA THR A 92 0.37 16.41 -21.94
C THR A 92 -0.07 15.36 -22.96
N GLU A 93 -1.38 15.23 -23.18
CA GLU A 93 -1.92 14.26 -24.16
C GLU A 93 -1.42 14.56 -25.58
N VAL A 94 -1.17 15.85 -25.85
CA VAL A 94 -0.81 16.41 -27.15
C VAL A 94 0.69 16.36 -27.45
N CYS A 95 1.56 16.18 -26.45
CA CYS A 95 3.00 16.18 -26.70
C CYS A 95 3.47 14.98 -27.54
N VAL A 96 4.52 15.16 -28.34
CA VAL A 96 5.12 14.14 -29.21
C VAL A 96 6.47 13.67 -28.65
N CYS A 97 6.77 12.38 -28.81
CA CYS A 97 8.06 11.82 -28.42
C CYS A 97 9.11 12.09 -29.51
N ASP A 98 10.25 12.67 -29.12
CA ASP A 98 11.35 12.92 -30.05
C ASP A 98 12.13 11.63 -30.36
N THR A 99 12.50 11.46 -31.62
CA THR A 99 13.29 10.31 -32.11
C THR A 99 14.79 10.50 -31.89
N GLU A 100 15.26 11.74 -31.73
CA GLU A 100 16.69 12.09 -31.59
C GLU A 100 17.10 12.40 -30.14
N SER A 101 16.17 12.33 -29.19
CA SER A 101 16.41 12.68 -27.80
C SER A 101 17.31 11.65 -27.15
N ILE A 102 18.42 12.12 -26.59
CA ILE A 102 19.39 11.31 -25.84
C ILE A 102 19.10 11.26 -24.34
N THR A 103 18.33 12.22 -23.83
CA THR A 103 17.98 12.34 -22.40
C THR A 103 16.67 11.63 -22.09
N TYR A 104 15.72 11.69 -23.02
CA TYR A 104 14.43 11.03 -22.92
C TYR A 104 14.17 10.20 -24.16
N LEU A 105 14.84 9.04 -24.20
CA LEU A 105 14.84 8.14 -25.35
C LEU A 105 13.42 7.84 -25.82
N LEU A 106 13.22 7.85 -27.15
CA LEU A 106 11.95 7.59 -27.81
C LEU A 106 11.14 6.43 -27.20
N GLN A 107 11.81 5.30 -26.94
CA GLN A 107 11.15 4.11 -26.39
C GLN A 107 10.62 4.35 -24.98
N ILE A 108 11.38 5.07 -24.14
CA ILE A 108 10.98 5.42 -22.77
C ILE A 108 9.79 6.39 -22.83
N CYS A 109 9.87 7.43 -23.66
CA CYS A 109 8.78 8.39 -23.83
C CYS A 109 7.47 7.73 -24.30
N VAL A 110 7.54 6.86 -25.30
CA VAL A 110 6.36 6.17 -25.83
C VAL A 110 5.75 5.25 -24.77
N MET A 111 6.57 4.53 -24.01
CA MET A 111 6.09 3.69 -22.91
C MET A 111 5.40 4.53 -21.83
N ASP A 112 6.06 5.57 -21.32
CA ASP A 112 5.49 6.40 -20.27
C ASP A 112 4.19 7.09 -20.72
N LYS A 113 4.11 7.53 -21.99
CA LYS A 113 2.88 8.11 -22.56
C LYS A 113 1.73 7.10 -22.55
N LYS A 114 1.97 5.84 -22.93
CA LYS A 114 0.98 4.77 -22.85
C LYS A 114 0.57 4.48 -21.40
N CYS A 115 1.52 4.43 -20.48
CA CYS A 115 1.24 4.18 -19.06
C CYS A 115 0.44 5.32 -18.41
N LYS A 116 0.56 6.56 -18.91
CA LYS A 116 -0.16 7.72 -18.38
C LYS A 116 -1.56 7.89 -18.98
N PHE A 117 -1.71 7.73 -20.29
CA PHE A 117 -2.96 8.05 -20.99
C PHE A 117 -3.76 6.83 -21.45
N ASP A 118 -3.15 5.66 -21.58
CA ASP A 118 -3.78 4.43 -22.10
C ASP A 118 -3.54 3.22 -21.19
N LEU A 119 -3.44 3.45 -19.88
CA LEU A 119 -3.04 2.43 -18.90
C LEU A 119 -3.92 1.17 -18.96
N VAL A 120 -5.23 1.34 -19.20
CA VAL A 120 -6.23 0.24 -19.23
C VAL A 120 -5.90 -0.83 -20.27
N ASN A 121 -5.22 -0.45 -21.36
CA ASN A 121 -4.90 -1.35 -22.47
C ASN A 121 -3.46 -1.87 -22.42
N GLN A 122 -2.69 -1.58 -21.35
CA GLN A 122 -1.29 -2.01 -21.23
C GLN A 122 -1.10 -3.20 -20.28
N LEU A 123 -0.19 -4.09 -20.66
CA LEU A 123 0.28 -5.21 -19.83
C LEU A 123 1.19 -4.73 -18.69
N ASN A 124 1.35 -5.57 -17.67
CA ASN A 124 2.23 -5.30 -16.53
C ASN A 124 3.72 -5.23 -16.88
N THR A 125 4.14 -5.91 -17.96
CA THR A 125 5.50 -5.87 -18.49
C THR A 125 5.82 -4.54 -19.15
N THR A 126 4.81 -3.80 -19.59
CA THR A 126 4.94 -2.47 -20.20
C THR A 126 4.75 -1.38 -19.17
N CYS A 127 3.69 -1.48 -18.36
CA CYS A 127 3.35 -0.51 -17.34
C CYS A 127 3.19 -1.24 -16.00
N ALA A 128 4.07 -0.95 -15.05
CA ALA A 128 4.01 -1.48 -13.71
C ALA A 128 2.63 -1.23 -13.07
N PHE A 129 2.26 -2.06 -12.09
CA PHE A 129 1.02 -1.85 -11.34
C PHE A 129 1.10 -0.54 -10.57
N LEU A 130 0.02 0.23 -10.60
CA LEU A 130 -0.13 1.33 -9.66
C LEU A 130 -0.42 0.76 -8.27
N ASN A 131 -0.10 1.49 -7.21
CA ASN A 131 -0.40 1.07 -5.85
C ASN A 131 -1.81 1.46 -5.40
N THR A 132 -2.43 2.43 -6.09
CA THR A 132 -3.78 2.94 -5.87
C THR A 132 -4.55 3.04 -7.17
N SER A 133 -5.84 2.69 -7.12
CA SER A 133 -6.80 2.92 -8.21
C SER A 133 -6.33 2.46 -9.60
N ASP A 134 -5.47 1.44 -9.69
CA ASP A 134 -5.08 0.89 -10.99
C ASP A 134 -6.35 0.42 -11.70
N PRO A 135 -6.72 1.00 -12.85
CA PRO A 135 -7.99 0.69 -13.50
C PRO A 135 -8.03 -0.75 -14.07
N ARG A 136 -6.89 -1.45 -14.05
CA ARG A 136 -6.74 -2.87 -14.39
C ARG A 136 -6.88 -3.81 -13.17
N ALA A 137 -6.88 -3.28 -11.94
CA ALA A 137 -7.00 -4.07 -10.71
C ALA A 137 -8.24 -4.98 -10.73
N GLY A 138 -8.07 -6.26 -10.38
CA GLY A 138 -9.15 -7.24 -10.30
C GLY A 138 -9.69 -7.72 -11.66
N LYS A 139 -9.15 -7.25 -12.79
CA LYS A 139 -9.54 -7.68 -14.15
C LYS A 139 -8.62 -8.77 -14.73
N GLY A 140 -7.93 -9.50 -13.86
CA GLY A 140 -7.05 -10.63 -14.21
C GLY A 140 -5.56 -10.28 -14.26
N GLN A 141 -5.17 -9.27 -15.04
CA GLN A 141 -3.75 -8.91 -15.21
C GLN A 141 -3.11 -8.30 -13.96
N CYS A 142 -3.92 -7.64 -13.12
CA CYS A 142 -3.49 -7.01 -11.89
C CYS A 142 -4.23 -7.66 -10.71
N PRO A 143 -3.55 -7.97 -9.59
CA PRO A 143 -4.23 -8.39 -8.37
C PRO A 143 -5.30 -7.38 -7.96
N ALA A 144 -6.40 -7.85 -7.39
CA ALA A 144 -7.37 -6.96 -6.76
C ALA A 144 -6.77 -6.36 -5.48
N TYR A 145 -7.10 -5.12 -5.15
CA TYR A 145 -6.75 -4.58 -3.85
C TYR A 145 -7.62 -5.19 -2.76
N CYS A 146 -7.04 -5.36 -1.56
CA CYS A 146 -7.77 -5.81 -0.40
C CYS A 146 -8.85 -4.77 -0.04
N ILE A 147 -10.07 -5.25 0.20
CA ILE A 147 -11.17 -4.46 0.75
C ILE A 147 -11.35 -4.89 2.20
N LYS A 148 -11.50 -3.93 3.12
CA LYS A 148 -11.69 -4.23 4.55
C LYS A 148 -12.88 -5.17 4.75
N GLY A 149 -12.64 -6.32 5.38
CA GLY A 149 -13.65 -7.37 5.60
C GLY A 149 -13.84 -8.36 4.44
N GLN A 150 -13.17 -8.18 3.30
CA GLN A 150 -13.20 -9.08 2.15
C GLN A 150 -11.79 -9.44 1.66
N VAL A 151 -10.82 -9.42 2.59
CA VAL A 151 -9.44 -9.79 2.30
C VAL A 151 -9.39 -11.25 1.89
N ASN A 152 -8.55 -11.57 0.92
CA ASN A 152 -8.29 -12.94 0.51
C ASN A 152 -6.78 -13.13 0.25
N ALA A 153 -6.35 -14.37 0.02
CA ALA A 153 -4.94 -14.69 -0.15
C ALA A 153 -4.32 -14.12 -1.44
N SER A 154 -5.12 -13.77 -2.46
CA SER A 154 -4.65 -13.29 -3.75
C SER A 154 -4.76 -11.76 -3.93
N SER A 155 -5.42 -11.06 -3.01
CA SER A 155 -5.50 -9.60 -3.01
C SER A 155 -4.21 -8.96 -2.46
N THR A 156 -3.91 -7.75 -2.92
CA THR A 156 -2.73 -6.98 -2.50
C THR A 156 -3.13 -5.77 -1.66
N CYS A 157 -2.29 -5.41 -0.69
CA CYS A 157 -2.54 -4.24 0.16
C CYS A 157 -2.16 -2.94 -0.56
N ASP A 158 -3.12 -2.03 -0.63
CA ASP A 158 -2.92 -0.67 -1.13
C ASP A 158 -2.07 0.14 -0.14
N THR A 159 -0.95 0.71 -0.60
CA THR A 159 0.00 1.44 0.23
C THR A 159 -0.44 2.86 0.58
N GLU A 160 -1.37 3.45 -0.17
CA GLU A 160 -1.81 4.83 0.02
C GLU A 160 -3.31 4.95 0.37
N SER A 161 -3.99 3.82 0.59
CA SER A 161 -5.38 3.79 1.05
C SER A 161 -5.53 4.46 2.41
N SER A 162 -6.28 5.57 2.44
CA SER A 162 -6.64 6.27 3.68
C SER A 162 -7.69 5.52 4.50
N SER A 163 -8.61 4.82 3.83
CA SER A 163 -9.70 4.07 4.47
C SER A 163 -9.27 2.69 4.98
N TYR A 164 -8.22 2.12 4.40
CA TYR A 164 -7.70 0.83 4.79
C TYR A 164 -6.17 0.84 4.80
N PRO A 165 -5.57 1.42 5.85
CA PRO A 165 -4.13 1.64 5.91
C PRO A 165 -3.33 0.34 5.76
N LEU A 166 -2.19 0.44 5.07
CA LEU A 166 -1.29 -0.68 4.77
C LEU A 166 -1.05 -1.62 5.95
N ALA A 167 -0.75 -1.06 7.13
CA ALA A 167 -0.48 -1.85 8.34
C ALA A 167 -1.67 -2.70 8.78
N GLN A 168 -2.90 -2.15 8.68
CA GLN A 168 -4.10 -2.90 9.00
C GLN A 168 -4.38 -3.97 7.94
N CYS A 169 -4.19 -3.63 6.66
CA CYS A 169 -4.36 -4.59 5.58
C CYS A 169 -3.40 -5.79 5.68
N GLN A 170 -2.11 -5.53 5.91
CA GLN A 170 -1.11 -6.58 6.08
C GLN A 170 -1.43 -7.47 7.28
N LYS A 171 -1.90 -6.87 8.38
CA LYS A 171 -2.35 -7.61 9.55
C LYS A 171 -3.52 -8.54 9.23
N ASP A 172 -4.55 -8.03 8.56
CA ASP A 172 -5.71 -8.84 8.17
C ASP A 172 -5.33 -9.94 7.17
N GLN A 173 -4.38 -9.69 6.27
CA GLN A 173 -3.87 -10.68 5.32
C GLN A 173 -3.14 -11.83 6.03
N LEU A 174 -2.32 -11.52 7.04
CA LEU A 174 -1.68 -12.54 7.88
C LEU A 174 -2.69 -13.40 8.64
N CYS A 175 -3.82 -12.82 9.06
CA CYS A 175 -4.91 -13.58 9.67
C CYS A 175 -5.54 -14.62 8.73
N ILE A 176 -5.32 -14.50 7.42
CA ILE A 176 -5.82 -15.44 6.41
C ILE A 176 -4.72 -16.41 5.98
N THR A 177 -3.53 -15.90 5.66
CA THR A 177 -2.47 -16.70 5.04
C THR A 177 -1.56 -17.42 6.04
N ASP A 178 -1.45 -16.91 7.27
CA ASP A 178 -0.52 -17.42 8.29
C ASP A 178 -1.14 -17.39 9.68
N LEU A 179 -2.41 -17.78 9.77
CA LEU A 179 -3.16 -17.70 11.02
C LEU A 179 -2.47 -18.41 12.19
N ILE A 180 -1.80 -19.54 11.93
CA ILE A 180 -1.16 -20.37 12.96
C ILE A 180 -0.05 -19.64 13.73
N SER A 181 0.61 -18.67 13.09
CA SER A 181 1.71 -17.88 13.67
C SER A 181 1.22 -16.59 14.35
N GLN A 182 -0.09 -16.32 14.30
CA GLN A 182 -0.67 -15.09 14.86
C GLN A 182 -1.25 -15.30 16.27
N LEU A 183 -1.12 -14.27 17.11
CA LEU A 183 -1.75 -14.23 18.43
C LEU A 183 -3.25 -13.92 18.33
N ALA A 184 -4.05 -14.38 19.30
CA ALA A 184 -5.48 -14.10 19.37
C ALA A 184 -5.82 -12.60 19.48
N ALA A 185 -4.92 -11.81 20.06
CA ALA A 185 -5.05 -10.35 20.13
C ALA A 185 -4.91 -9.65 18.77
N ASN A 186 -4.22 -10.28 17.83
CA ASN A 186 -4.02 -9.73 16.48
C ASN A 186 -5.04 -10.27 15.49
N CYS A 187 -5.32 -11.56 15.57
CA CYS A 187 -6.31 -12.24 14.75
C CYS A 187 -7.27 -12.95 15.69
N PRO A 188 -8.52 -12.45 15.83
CA PRO A 188 -9.53 -13.11 16.66
C PRO A 188 -9.62 -14.60 16.35
N CYS A 189 -9.87 -15.42 17.38
CA CYS A 189 -10.04 -16.85 17.20
C CYS A 189 -11.21 -17.11 16.24
N GLN A 190 -11.01 -17.97 15.26
CA GLN A 190 -12.11 -18.40 14.41
C GLN A 190 -13.14 -19.15 15.24
N ILE A 191 -14.38 -19.15 14.78
CA ILE A 191 -15.50 -19.81 15.46
C ILE A 191 -15.51 -21.33 15.20
N THR A 192 -14.81 -21.79 14.16
CA THR A 192 -14.61 -23.20 13.80
C THR A 192 -13.20 -23.39 13.25
N GLY A 193 -12.63 -24.58 13.41
CA GLY A 193 -11.43 -25.01 12.71
C GLY A 193 -10.16 -24.17 12.94
N ASP A 194 -10.11 -23.30 13.96
CA ASP A 194 -8.93 -22.47 14.20
C ASP A 194 -7.72 -23.38 14.52
N PRO A 195 -6.63 -23.33 13.74
CA PRO A 195 -5.46 -24.19 13.94
C PRO A 195 -4.72 -23.92 15.26
N ARG A 196 -5.05 -22.83 15.96
CA ARG A 196 -4.51 -22.43 17.25
C ARG A 196 -5.36 -22.90 18.43
N ALA A 197 -6.54 -23.48 18.19
CA ALA A 197 -7.42 -24.00 19.23
C ALA A 197 -6.70 -25.05 20.11
N GLY A 198 -6.83 -24.92 21.43
CA GLY A 198 -6.23 -25.83 22.40
C GLY A 198 -4.73 -25.70 22.63
N LYS A 199 -4.08 -24.72 21.99
CA LYS A 199 -2.63 -24.45 22.13
C LYS A 199 -2.34 -23.22 23.02
N GLY A 200 -3.30 -22.83 23.86
CA GLY A 200 -3.20 -21.68 24.75
C GLY A 200 -3.48 -20.31 24.12
N GLN A 201 -3.59 -20.23 22.79
CA GLN A 201 -3.97 -19.00 22.07
C GLN A 201 -5.49 -18.89 21.89
N CYS A 202 -6.14 -19.99 21.54
CA CYS A 202 -7.58 -20.07 21.34
C CYS A 202 -8.20 -21.22 22.16
N PRO A 203 -9.46 -21.09 22.63
CA PRO A 203 -10.16 -22.17 23.31
C PRO A 203 -10.24 -23.45 22.45
N VAL A 204 -10.34 -24.61 23.10
CA VAL A 204 -10.65 -25.87 22.43
C VAL A 204 -12.10 -25.85 21.96
N TYR A 205 -12.49 -26.50 20.86
CA TYR A 205 -13.91 -26.62 20.48
C TYR A 205 -14.57 -27.86 21.08
N CYS A 206 -15.86 -27.78 21.39
CA CYS A 206 -16.62 -28.92 21.90
C CYS A 206 -16.93 -29.90 20.76
N THR A 207 -16.42 -31.14 20.84
CA THR A 207 -16.52 -32.15 19.76
C THR A 207 -17.61 -33.20 19.98
N SER A 208 -18.21 -33.29 21.18
CA SER A 208 -19.31 -34.20 21.49
C SER A 208 -20.31 -33.57 22.45
N LYS A 209 -21.52 -34.14 22.50
CA LYS A 209 -22.63 -33.76 23.39
C LYS A 209 -22.32 -33.94 24.88
N ASP A 210 -21.38 -34.81 25.23
CA ASP A 210 -21.03 -35.11 26.63
C ASP A 210 -19.72 -34.45 27.09
N GLN A 211 -18.98 -33.82 26.17
CA GLN A 211 -17.82 -32.94 26.43
C GLN A 211 -18.07 -31.41 26.42
N PRO A 212 -19.29 -30.83 26.26
CA PRO A 212 -19.50 -29.38 26.35
C PRO A 212 -19.18 -28.83 27.73
N ASN A 213 -19.18 -29.70 28.74
CA ASN A 213 -18.86 -29.39 30.12
C ASN A 213 -17.38 -29.08 30.40
N LYS A 214 -16.49 -29.35 29.44
CA LYS A 214 -15.12 -28.83 29.49
C LYS A 214 -15.12 -27.36 29.08
N ASP A 215 -14.06 -26.62 29.40
CA ASP A 215 -13.85 -25.21 29.00
C ASP A 215 -13.64 -25.01 27.49
N CYS A 216 -14.42 -25.71 26.67
CA CYS A 216 -14.42 -25.62 25.22
C CYS A 216 -15.35 -24.51 24.73
N ALA A 217 -15.13 -23.97 23.54
CA ALA A 217 -16.05 -23.07 22.86
C ALA A 217 -17.08 -23.87 22.04
N CYS A 218 -18.34 -23.42 22.02
CA CYS A 218 -19.38 -23.99 21.17
C CYS A 218 -19.26 -23.42 19.75
N ASP A 219 -19.09 -24.32 18.78
CA ASP A 219 -18.97 -24.01 17.35
C ASP A 219 -20.36 -23.82 16.70
N ILE A 220 -20.44 -22.98 15.66
CA ILE A 220 -21.60 -22.80 14.78
C ILE A 220 -21.90 -24.04 13.94
N GLU A 221 -20.87 -24.80 13.57
CA GLU A 221 -21.02 -26.03 12.76
C GLU A 221 -20.85 -27.33 13.56
N SER A 222 -20.80 -27.26 14.90
CA SER A 222 -20.90 -28.49 15.69
C SER A 222 -22.21 -29.21 15.38
N ILE A 223 -22.18 -30.54 15.42
CA ILE A 223 -23.31 -31.45 15.15
C ILE A 223 -24.55 -31.09 16.01
N THR A 224 -24.33 -30.30 17.07
CA THR A 224 -25.35 -29.60 17.84
C THR A 224 -25.27 -28.11 17.54
N SER A 225 -26.36 -27.47 17.12
CA SER A 225 -26.38 -26.00 16.90
C SER A 225 -25.78 -25.27 18.12
N PRO A 226 -25.17 -24.08 17.97
CA PRO A 226 -24.61 -23.31 19.09
C PRO A 226 -25.52 -23.25 20.31
N SER A 227 -26.80 -23.02 20.06
CA SER A 227 -27.85 -22.99 21.07
C SER A 227 -27.98 -24.32 21.82
N LYS A 228 -27.89 -25.45 21.11
CA LYS A 228 -27.93 -26.79 21.69
C LYS A 228 -26.65 -27.14 22.44
N CYS A 229 -25.47 -26.79 21.91
CA CYS A 229 -24.21 -26.95 22.64
C CYS A 229 -24.22 -26.15 23.95
N GLN A 230 -24.66 -24.89 23.92
CA GLN A 230 -24.79 -24.05 25.12
C GLN A 230 -25.81 -24.60 26.12
N GLN A 231 -26.92 -25.16 25.64
CA GLN A 231 -27.88 -25.87 26.50
C GLN A 231 -27.28 -27.14 27.11
N GLU A 232 -26.52 -27.91 26.34
CA GLU A 232 -25.85 -29.13 26.81
C GLU A 232 -24.74 -28.85 27.83
N LYS A 233 -24.27 -27.60 27.92
CA LYS A 233 -23.41 -27.15 29.03
C LYS A 233 -24.17 -26.95 30.34
N GLN A 234 -25.48 -26.75 30.31
CA GLN A 234 -26.28 -26.50 31.50
C GLN A 234 -26.66 -27.81 32.19
N CYS A 235 -26.72 -27.81 33.52
CA CYS A 235 -27.14 -28.99 34.26
C CYS A 235 -28.62 -29.31 34.02
N THR A 236 -28.92 -30.58 33.72
CA THR A 236 -30.28 -31.12 33.67
C THR A 236 -30.66 -31.90 34.93
N ALA A 237 -29.66 -32.30 35.72
CA ALA A 237 -29.87 -33.04 36.96
C ALA A 237 -30.47 -32.13 38.05
N SER A 238 -31.38 -32.69 38.86
CA SER A 238 -32.06 -31.96 39.92
C SER A 238 -31.09 -31.36 40.96
N SER A 239 -31.47 -30.25 41.59
CA SER A 239 -30.65 -29.55 42.61
C SER A 239 -30.31 -30.39 43.86
N SER A 240 -31.04 -31.48 44.10
CA SER A 240 -30.80 -32.45 45.17
C SER A 240 -29.85 -33.60 44.77
N SER A 241 -29.46 -33.69 43.50
CA SER A 241 -28.57 -34.74 43.00
C SER A 241 -27.10 -34.31 43.04
N GLN A 242 -26.20 -35.26 42.73
CA GLN A 242 -24.77 -35.03 42.61
C GLN A 242 -24.33 -35.38 41.19
N VAL A 243 -23.52 -34.50 40.60
CA VAL A 243 -22.87 -34.71 39.30
C VAL A 243 -21.35 -34.72 39.51
N PRO A 244 -20.56 -35.28 38.59
CA PRO A 244 -19.11 -35.14 38.66
C PRO A 244 -18.70 -33.67 38.69
N GLN A 245 -17.61 -33.35 39.39
CA GLN A 245 -17.14 -31.98 39.55
C GLN A 245 -16.95 -31.30 38.18
N ASP A 246 -17.51 -30.10 38.04
CA ASP A 246 -17.49 -29.24 36.86
C ASP A 246 -18.08 -29.87 35.58
N SER A 247 -18.89 -30.93 35.72
CA SER A 247 -19.46 -31.68 34.58
C SER A 247 -20.67 -31.02 33.92
N CYS A 248 -21.17 -29.90 34.44
CA CYS A 248 -22.18 -29.05 33.84
C CYS A 248 -22.21 -27.72 34.59
N THR A 249 -22.78 -26.67 33.98
CA THR A 249 -22.93 -25.33 34.55
C THR A 249 -24.24 -25.26 35.33
N CYS A 250 -24.17 -24.81 36.58
CA CYS A 250 -25.34 -24.59 37.42
C CYS A 250 -26.27 -23.57 36.77
N ILE A 251 -27.58 -23.81 36.85
CA ILE A 251 -28.63 -22.86 36.47
C ILE A 251 -29.62 -22.70 37.62
N GLU A 252 -30.44 -21.66 37.60
CA GLU A 252 -31.43 -21.35 38.65
C GLU A 252 -32.29 -22.56 39.05
N SER A 253 -32.80 -23.32 38.08
CA SER A 253 -33.65 -24.49 38.34
C SER A 253 -32.89 -25.76 38.73
N ASN A 254 -31.65 -25.92 38.25
CA ASN A 254 -30.86 -27.15 38.33
C ASN A 254 -29.42 -26.85 38.76
N GLN A 255 -29.17 -27.00 40.05
CA GLN A 255 -27.88 -26.75 40.70
C GLN A 255 -27.44 -27.95 41.56
N PRO A 256 -27.18 -29.12 40.93
CA PRO A 256 -26.73 -30.32 41.63
C PRO A 256 -25.36 -30.10 42.30
N GLN A 257 -25.03 -30.89 43.31
CA GLN A 257 -23.71 -30.82 43.93
C GLN A 257 -22.63 -31.24 42.92
N GLY A 258 -21.57 -30.43 42.77
CA GLY A 258 -20.49 -30.64 41.80
C GLY A 258 -20.67 -29.89 40.47
N CYS A 259 -21.75 -29.12 40.27
CA CYS A 259 -21.85 -28.26 39.08
C CYS A 259 -20.88 -27.07 39.13
N LYS A 260 -20.46 -26.62 37.95
CA LYS A 260 -19.62 -25.45 37.74
C LYS A 260 -20.44 -24.16 37.82
N CYS A 261 -19.89 -23.14 38.46
CA CYS A 261 -20.55 -21.83 38.54
C CYS A 261 -20.42 -21.02 37.25
N PRO A 262 -21.50 -20.34 36.81
CA PRO A 262 -21.44 -19.43 35.68
C PRO A 262 -20.39 -18.31 35.86
N ASN A 263 -19.66 -18.00 34.79
CA ASN A 263 -18.72 -16.88 34.78
C ASN A 263 -19.40 -15.53 34.56
N ASP A 264 -20.51 -15.50 33.82
CA ASP A 264 -21.34 -14.31 33.66
C ASP A 264 -22.05 -14.04 35.00
N PRO A 265 -21.82 -12.88 35.64
CA PRO A 265 -22.48 -12.55 36.90
C PRO A 265 -24.01 -12.69 36.81
N GLN A 266 -24.64 -12.28 35.70
CA GLN A 266 -26.10 -12.26 35.58
C GLN A 266 -26.73 -13.65 35.69
N LEU A 267 -25.98 -14.69 35.31
CA LEU A 267 -26.44 -16.08 35.41
C LEU A 267 -26.33 -16.65 36.83
N LEU A 268 -25.73 -15.93 37.79
CA LEU A 268 -25.69 -16.34 39.20
C LEU A 268 -27.00 -16.06 39.93
N VAL A 269 -27.87 -15.20 39.39
CA VAL A 269 -29.16 -14.89 40.03
C VAL A 269 -29.99 -16.18 40.17
N GLY A 270 -30.52 -16.43 41.36
CA GLY A 270 -31.28 -17.64 41.69
C GLY A 270 -30.42 -18.87 42.05
N ILE A 271 -29.10 -18.81 41.88
CA ILE A 271 -28.17 -19.88 42.30
C ILE A 271 -27.73 -19.65 43.75
N SER A 272 -27.82 -20.70 44.56
CA SER A 272 -27.52 -20.68 46.00
C SER A 272 -26.04 -20.44 46.28
N LYS A 273 -25.72 -19.78 47.40
CA LYS A 273 -24.33 -19.54 47.82
C LYS A 273 -23.59 -20.82 48.20
N GLU A 274 -24.34 -21.85 48.61
CA GLU A 274 -23.83 -23.18 48.96
C GLU A 274 -23.43 -24.00 47.72
N ARG A 275 -23.90 -23.59 46.54
CA ARG A 275 -23.51 -24.17 45.24
C ARG A 275 -22.46 -23.31 44.57
N CYS A 276 -22.67 -22.00 44.56
CA CYS A 276 -21.76 -21.03 43.97
C CYS A 276 -21.44 -19.92 44.95
N GLU A 277 -20.19 -19.91 45.43
CA GLU A 277 -19.68 -18.89 46.34
C GLU A 277 -19.94 -17.47 45.81
N CYS A 278 -20.08 -16.53 46.74
CA CYS A 278 -20.29 -15.12 46.40
C CYS A 278 -19.02 -14.53 45.78
N ARG A 279 -19.17 -13.77 44.69
CA ARG A 279 -18.05 -13.05 44.09
C ARG A 279 -17.63 -11.89 44.98
N SER A 280 -16.33 -11.60 45.00
CA SER A 280 -15.74 -10.51 45.80
C SER A 280 -16.08 -9.11 45.31
N SER A 281 -16.58 -8.95 44.09
CA SER A 281 -17.09 -7.68 43.55
C SER A 281 -18.14 -7.95 42.48
N GLY A 282 -19.14 -7.07 42.39
CA GLY A 282 -20.16 -7.11 41.34
C GLY A 282 -21.01 -8.39 41.30
N ASP A 283 -21.17 -9.11 42.43
CA ASP A 283 -22.12 -10.23 42.52
C ASP A 283 -23.56 -9.69 42.49
N PRO A 284 -24.40 -10.07 41.52
CA PRO A 284 -25.77 -9.55 41.45
C PRO A 284 -26.67 -10.08 42.56
N ARG A 285 -26.21 -11.04 43.37
CA ARG A 285 -26.90 -11.51 44.57
C ARG A 285 -26.53 -10.72 45.83
N ALA A 286 -25.75 -9.65 45.70
CA ALA A 286 -25.39 -8.75 46.81
C ALA A 286 -26.64 -8.09 47.43
N ASN A 287 -26.54 -7.71 48.71
CA ASN A 287 -27.66 -7.19 49.51
C ASN A 287 -28.80 -8.21 49.72
N GLY A 288 -28.45 -9.48 49.90
CA GLY A 288 -29.41 -10.54 50.18
C GLY A 288 -28.71 -11.87 50.47
N ILE A 289 -28.55 -12.69 49.43
CA ILE A 289 -27.88 -14.00 49.53
C ILE A 289 -26.37 -13.82 49.76
N CYS A 290 -25.78 -12.81 49.11
CA CYS A 290 -24.37 -12.47 49.23
C CYS A 290 -24.15 -11.16 50.01
N PRO A 291 -23.01 -11.01 50.71
CA PRO A 291 -22.62 -9.74 51.32
C PRO A 291 -22.51 -8.64 50.26
N ALA A 292 -22.78 -7.39 50.67
CA ALA A 292 -22.44 -6.23 49.87
C ALA A 292 -20.96 -5.91 50.09
N TYR A 293 -20.20 -5.84 49.00
CA TYR A 293 -18.78 -5.49 48.98
C TYR A 293 -18.60 -4.19 48.21
#